data_AF-A0A346AHG4-F1
#
_entry.id   AF-A0A346AHG4-F1
#
_cell.length_a   1.000
_cell.length_b   1.000
_cell.length_c   1.000
_cell.angle_alpha   90.00
_cell.angle_beta   90.00
_cell.angle_gamma   90.00
#
_symmetry.space_group_name_H-M   'P 1'
#
loop_
_entity.id
_entity.type
_entity.pdbx_description
1 polymer ?
#
loop_
_entity_poly.entity_id
_entity_poly.type
_entity_poly.pdbx_seq_one_letter_code
_entity_poly.pdbx_strand_id
1 'polypeptide(L)'
;MSEALVGLTIACSWSGGKDSCLALWRAVRAGARLDCLLTMFTEDGQRSRSHGLSRTVLEAQAAAIGVPLLSRAASWDEYEAAMVDLLSEARSRGVSAVVFGDIDIPRHRAWEENVCQRADLNAVLPLWQQDRMAILEEWWACGFEARIVVAREGVVERRTLGRVLDRPTTAELAASGVDACGENGEFHTLVTAGPLFQGPIRVVMGEQILRSGCWFQDLALDVPPWQQATGMGDTIDDLTLSRMSRREGRGGVGALGSAEGMELFDAAVRTGEALLVPVGLDLRAARADAASGGGVPQLLRGLVRVGRQSARAASGVDDGLVRRLASLAPAKQEALLLDVVRAQVAVVLGHAGAAAVRADAAFKDAGFDSLTSVELRNRLREATGLKLPATLVFDHPTPQALARHLRDELAVDEVSATDSVLAGLTGLDAAIEATAADAAARDRITARLRELLAAAETAGSDPGTSGSDTDSDEDLDTASDEELFALVDRFN
;
A
#
# COMPACT_ATOMS: atom_id res chain seq x y z
N MET A 1 27.26 30.53 23.16
CA MET A 1 27.24 29.29 22.37
C MET A 1 28.14 29.31 21.13
N SER A 2 28.46 30.46 20.52
CA SER A 2 29.00 30.48 19.14
C SER A 2 30.41 29.90 18.96
N GLU A 3 31.30 29.95 19.95
CA GLU A 3 32.66 29.39 19.79
C GLU A 3 32.73 27.87 19.97
N ALA A 4 31.77 27.28 20.70
CA ALA A 4 31.82 25.86 21.08
C ALA A 4 31.52 24.89 19.92
N LEU A 5 30.90 25.37 18.84
CA LEU A 5 30.47 24.55 17.71
C LEU A 5 31.41 24.64 16.49
N VAL A 6 32.35 25.58 16.51
CA VAL A 6 33.24 25.84 15.36
C VAL A 6 34.08 24.59 15.07
N GLY A 7 33.98 24.09 13.84
CA GLY A 7 34.77 22.97 13.35
C GLY A 7 34.29 21.58 13.78
N LEU A 8 33.29 21.49 14.67
CA LEU A 8 32.67 20.22 15.07
C LEU A 8 31.94 19.58 13.89
N THR A 9 32.04 18.26 13.80
CA THR A 9 31.21 17.45 12.92
C THR A 9 29.96 17.03 13.68
N ILE A 10 28.79 17.38 13.17
CA ILE A 10 27.51 17.17 13.85
C ILE A 10 26.57 16.28 13.04
N ALA A 11 25.70 15.58 13.74
CA ALA A 11 24.46 15.06 13.19
C ALA A 11 23.28 15.91 13.70
N CYS A 12 22.11 15.82 13.07
CA CYS A 12 20.92 16.49 13.55
C CYS A 12 19.75 15.51 13.68
N SER A 13 19.09 15.51 14.84
CA SER A 13 17.80 14.85 15.02
C SER A 13 16.77 15.56 14.15
N TRP A 14 16.31 14.87 13.11
CA TRP A 14 15.56 15.47 12.01
C TRP A 14 14.13 14.96 11.99
N SER A 15 13.19 15.85 12.26
CA SER A 15 11.75 15.58 12.13
C SER A 15 11.17 16.11 10.83
N GLY A 16 11.94 16.89 10.07
CA GLY A 16 11.49 17.61 8.88
C GLY A 16 10.67 18.86 9.16
N GLY A 17 10.45 19.20 10.44
CA GLY A 17 9.73 20.39 10.88
C GLY A 17 10.62 21.58 11.22
N LYS A 18 9.96 22.71 11.49
CA LYS A 18 10.59 24.03 11.68
C LYS A 18 11.67 24.06 12.76
N ASP A 19 11.47 23.37 13.89
CA ASP A 19 12.36 23.50 15.06
C ASP A 19 13.68 22.78 14.81
N SER A 20 13.63 21.54 14.32
CA SER A 20 14.82 20.81 13.88
C SER A 20 15.62 21.57 12.81
N CYS A 21 14.91 22.22 11.88
CA CYS A 21 15.51 23.00 10.81
C CYS A 21 16.20 24.27 11.31
N LEU A 22 15.55 25.05 12.17
CA LEU A 22 16.16 26.27 12.72
C LEU A 22 17.31 25.95 13.67
N ALA A 23 17.18 24.90 14.49
CA ALA A 23 18.25 24.42 15.36
C ALA A 23 19.50 24.05 14.55
N LEU A 24 19.32 23.27 13.48
CA LEU A 24 20.40 22.93 12.55
C LEU A 24 21.02 24.18 11.92
N TRP A 25 20.18 25.13 11.47
CA TRP A 25 20.66 26.36 10.86
C TRP A 25 21.53 27.19 11.80
N ARG A 26 21.11 27.33 13.07
CA ARG A 26 21.91 28.01 14.10
C ARG A 26 23.24 27.32 14.34
N ALA A 27 23.26 25.99 14.38
CA ALA A 27 24.50 25.22 14.58
C ALA A 27 25.47 25.40 13.40
N VAL A 28 24.98 25.29 12.16
CA VAL A 28 25.78 25.50 10.95
C VAL A 28 26.30 26.95 10.88
N ARG A 29 25.48 27.95 11.19
CA ARG A 29 25.91 29.36 11.27
C ARG A 29 26.93 29.62 12.36
N ALA A 30 26.92 28.84 13.44
CA ALA A 30 27.95 28.88 14.47
C ALA A 30 29.25 28.15 14.06
N GLY A 31 29.35 27.63 12.83
CA GLY A 31 30.57 27.04 12.28
C GLY A 31 30.65 25.52 12.41
N ALA A 32 29.57 24.82 12.79
CA ALA A 32 29.52 23.36 12.74
C ALA A 32 29.40 22.85 11.29
N ARG A 33 29.90 21.64 11.05
CA ARG A 33 29.76 20.92 9.78
C ARG A 33 28.78 19.77 9.95
N LEU A 34 27.70 19.79 9.18
CA LEU A 34 26.70 18.72 9.18
C LEU A 34 27.22 17.51 8.40
N ASP A 35 27.20 16.33 9.01
CA ASP A 35 27.50 15.05 8.36
C ASP A 35 26.24 14.34 7.87
N CYS A 36 25.22 14.24 8.73
CA CYS A 36 24.01 13.47 8.45
C CYS A 36 22.80 13.95 9.26
N LEU A 37 21.61 13.60 8.76
CA LEU A 37 20.35 13.74 9.47
C LEU A 37 19.94 12.40 10.07
N LEU A 38 19.27 12.41 11.22
CA LEU A 38 18.84 11.21 11.96
C LEU A 38 17.32 11.22 12.12
N THR A 39 16.64 10.18 11.66
CA THR A 39 15.18 10.07 11.81
C THR A 39 14.74 8.69 12.30
N MET A 40 13.79 8.68 13.24
CA MET A 40 13.10 7.48 13.68
C MET A 40 11.76 7.29 12.96
N PHE A 41 11.59 6.13 12.34
CA PHE A 41 10.38 5.71 11.65
C PHE A 41 9.54 4.75 12.51
N THR A 42 8.26 4.65 12.14
CA THR A 42 7.36 3.60 12.59
C THR A 42 7.91 2.21 12.23
N GLU A 43 7.41 1.15 12.88
CA GLU A 43 7.86 -0.23 12.65
C GLU A 43 7.82 -0.66 11.18
N ASP A 44 6.83 -0.17 10.42
CA ASP A 44 6.71 -0.40 8.98
C ASP A 44 7.74 0.37 8.12
N GLY A 45 8.54 1.24 8.75
CA GLY A 45 9.56 2.06 8.13
C GLY A 45 9.04 3.18 7.22
N GLN A 46 7.72 3.42 7.19
CA GLN A 46 7.09 4.27 6.18
C GLN A 46 6.92 5.73 6.62
N ARG A 47 6.60 5.95 7.91
CA ARG A 47 6.25 7.28 8.44
C ARG A 47 7.17 7.65 9.60
N SER A 48 7.57 8.91 9.70
CA SER A 48 8.27 9.40 10.90
C SER A 48 7.35 9.29 12.11
N ARG A 49 7.86 8.78 13.24
CA ARG A 49 7.06 8.57 14.46
C ARG A 49 6.35 9.84 14.94
N SER A 50 7.04 10.98 14.93
CA SER A 50 6.53 12.22 15.52
C SER A 50 5.64 13.02 14.57
N HIS A 51 6.09 13.27 13.34
CA HIS A 51 5.42 14.21 12.42
C HIS A 51 4.57 13.52 11.35
N GLY A 52 4.55 12.18 11.31
CA GLY A 52 3.80 11.40 10.31
C GLY A 52 4.24 11.61 8.85
N LEU A 53 5.41 12.22 8.62
CA LEU A 53 5.96 12.46 7.29
C LEU A 53 6.41 11.16 6.64
N SER A 54 6.22 11.03 5.34
CA SER A 54 6.70 9.85 4.60
C SER A 54 8.23 9.86 4.53
N ARG A 55 8.81 8.66 4.48
CA ARG A 55 10.25 8.46 4.25
C ARG A 55 10.76 9.26 3.05
N THR A 56 10.05 9.17 1.92
CA THR A 56 10.40 9.86 0.67
C THR A 56 10.48 11.38 0.82
N VAL A 57 9.61 12.00 1.63
CA VAL A 57 9.66 13.45 1.88
C VAL A 57 10.89 13.83 2.72
N LEU A 58 11.23 13.04 3.73
CA LEU A 58 12.41 13.30 4.57
C LEU A 58 13.72 13.05 3.83
N GLU A 59 13.76 12.04 2.97
CA GLU A 59 14.89 11.77 2.08
C GLU A 59 15.08 12.92 1.08
N ALA A 60 14.00 13.49 0.54
CA ALA A 60 14.08 14.68 -0.30
C ALA A 60 14.61 15.90 0.47
N GLN A 61 14.28 16.06 1.76
CA GLN A 61 14.88 17.10 2.60
C GLN A 61 16.37 16.89 2.79
N ALA A 62 16.80 15.68 3.12
CA ALA A 62 18.20 15.34 3.27
C ALA A 62 18.99 15.59 1.97
N ALA A 63 18.44 15.16 0.83
CA ALA A 63 19.03 15.38 -0.49
C ALA A 63 19.12 16.86 -0.84
N ALA A 64 18.07 17.65 -0.58
CA ALA A 64 18.07 19.08 -0.82
C ALA A 64 19.04 19.84 0.10
N ILE A 65 19.34 19.33 1.30
CA ILE A 65 20.40 19.87 2.18
C ILE A 65 21.79 19.40 1.70
N GLY A 66 21.87 18.25 1.04
CA GLY A 66 23.11 17.67 0.52
C GLY A 66 23.82 16.73 1.49
N VAL A 67 23.07 16.06 2.37
CA VAL A 67 23.60 15.11 3.36
C VAL A 67 22.74 13.84 3.40
N PRO A 68 23.30 12.68 3.81
CA PRO A 68 22.53 11.45 3.97
C PRO A 68 21.54 11.52 5.13
N LEU A 69 20.45 10.76 5.00
CA LEU A 69 19.49 10.47 6.07
C LEU A 69 19.77 9.10 6.66
N LEU A 70 20.26 9.06 7.90
CA LEU A 70 20.34 7.82 8.67
C LEU A 70 19.02 7.59 9.40
N SER A 71 18.58 6.34 9.46
CA SER A 71 17.30 6.03 10.07
C SER A 71 17.23 4.65 10.71
N ARG A 72 16.29 4.50 11.65
CA ARG A 72 15.84 3.22 12.19
C ARG A 72 14.32 3.17 12.21
N ALA A 73 13.77 1.97 12.12
CA ALA A 73 12.36 1.68 12.38
C ALA A 73 12.29 0.93 13.71
N ALA A 74 11.45 1.39 14.63
CA ALA A 74 11.35 0.80 15.97
C ALA A 74 9.97 1.02 16.58
N SER A 75 9.53 0.09 17.43
CA SER A 75 8.40 0.27 18.34
C SER A 75 8.70 1.30 19.43
N TRP A 76 7.69 1.69 20.24
CA TRP A 76 7.93 2.57 21.40
C TRP A 76 8.84 1.92 22.44
N ASP A 77 8.72 0.60 22.63
CA ASP A 77 9.52 -0.14 23.59
C ASP A 77 10.99 -0.25 23.14
N GLU A 78 11.23 -0.29 21.82
CA GLU A 78 12.57 -0.38 21.23
C GLU A 78 13.18 0.99 20.89
N TYR A 79 12.39 2.07 20.98
CA TYR A 79 12.74 3.38 20.46
C TYR A 79 14.08 3.90 21.00
N GLU A 80 14.28 3.80 22.31
CA GLU A 80 15.51 4.27 22.96
C GLU A 80 16.74 3.46 22.53
N ALA A 81 16.61 2.13 22.46
CA ALA A 81 17.70 1.26 22.03
C ALA A 81 18.08 1.53 20.56
N ALA A 82 17.07 1.68 19.69
CA ALA A 82 17.27 2.00 18.29
C ALA A 82 17.85 3.41 18.07
N MET A 83 17.47 4.40 18.90
CA MET A 83 18.08 5.73 18.87
C MET A 83 19.57 5.66 19.25
N VAL A 84 19.92 4.91 20.30
CA VAL A 84 21.34 4.76 20.72
C VAL A 84 22.16 4.07 19.64
N ASP A 85 21.61 3.07 18.95
CA ASP A 85 22.26 2.42 17.80
C ASP A 85 22.48 3.39 16.64
N LEU A 86 21.46 4.18 16.29
CA LEU A 86 21.54 5.21 15.25
C LEU A 86 22.59 6.29 15.58
N LEU A 87 22.65 6.71 16.84
CA LEU A 87 23.66 7.65 17.34
C LEU A 87 25.07 7.04 17.31
N SER A 88 25.20 5.76 17.65
CA SER A 88 26.48 5.05 17.58
C SER A 88 26.99 4.92 16.14
N GLU A 89 26.10 4.72 15.17
CA GLU A 89 26.43 4.77 13.75
C GLU A 89 26.93 6.16 13.35
N ALA A 90 26.26 7.23 13.76
CA ALA A 90 26.71 8.60 13.53
C ALA A 90 28.10 8.85 14.16
N ARG A 91 28.33 8.38 15.39
CA ARG A 91 29.63 8.47 16.06
C ARG A 91 30.74 7.80 15.26
N SER A 92 30.47 6.63 14.68
CA SER A 92 31.44 5.89 13.85
C SER A 92 31.86 6.65 12.58
N ARG A 93 31.04 7.61 12.12
CA ARG A 93 31.30 8.50 10.98
C ARG A 93 32.11 9.75 11.36
N GLY A 94 32.52 9.86 12.63
CA GLY A 94 33.29 11.00 13.14
C GLY A 94 32.43 12.15 13.66
N VAL A 95 31.13 11.94 13.84
CA VAL A 95 30.26 12.91 14.53
C VAL A 95 30.68 13.02 16.00
N SER A 96 30.69 14.24 16.53
CA SER A 96 31.06 14.55 17.92
C SER A 96 29.91 15.14 18.74
N ALA A 97 28.84 15.59 18.09
CA ALA A 97 27.67 16.15 18.74
C ALA A 97 26.41 15.99 17.88
N VAL A 98 25.25 15.98 18.51
CA VAL A 98 23.94 15.84 17.87
C VAL A 98 23.10 17.06 18.21
N VAL A 99 22.55 17.70 17.18
CA VAL A 99 21.69 18.87 17.31
C VAL A 99 20.23 18.45 17.43
N PHE A 100 19.54 18.97 18.44
CA PHE A 100 18.12 18.75 18.70
C PHE A 100 17.34 20.07 18.61
N GLY A 101 16.07 19.96 18.22
CA GLY A 101 15.16 21.08 17.97
C GLY A 101 14.42 21.59 19.21
N ASP A 102 14.64 20.99 20.37
CA ASP A 102 13.88 21.23 21.59
C ASP A 102 13.98 22.66 22.12
N ILE A 103 12.82 23.20 22.53
CA ILE A 103 12.71 24.55 23.06
C ILE A 103 12.69 24.52 24.60
N ASP A 104 11.72 23.88 25.23
CA ASP A 104 11.56 24.00 26.68
C ASP A 104 10.98 22.79 27.43
N ILE A 105 10.97 21.59 26.83
CA ILE A 105 10.50 20.35 27.46
C ILE A 105 11.63 19.64 28.26
N PRO A 106 11.71 19.76 29.60
CA PRO A 106 12.90 19.32 30.35
C PRO A 106 13.08 17.80 30.38
N ARG A 107 11.97 17.06 30.34
CA ARG A 107 12.00 15.60 30.29
C ARG A 107 12.59 15.07 28.99
N HIS A 108 12.30 15.72 27.87
CA HIS A 108 12.81 15.30 26.57
C HIS A 108 14.30 15.61 26.46
N ARG A 109 14.73 16.82 26.86
CA ARG A 109 16.16 17.15 26.98
C ARG A 109 16.95 16.14 27.82
N ALA A 110 16.44 15.76 29.00
CA ALA A 110 17.14 14.79 29.85
C ALA A 110 17.28 13.42 29.17
N TRP A 111 16.28 13.02 28.39
CA TRP A 111 16.33 11.81 27.58
C TRP A 111 17.35 11.92 26.44
N GLU A 112 17.37 13.04 25.71
CA GLU A 112 18.33 13.33 24.63
C GLU A 112 19.78 13.31 25.13
N GLU A 113 20.05 13.95 26.26
CA GLU A 113 21.36 13.97 26.91
C GLU A 113 21.78 12.55 27.30
N ASN A 114 20.87 11.73 27.84
CA ASN A 114 21.13 10.35 28.21
C ASN A 114 21.46 9.44 27.00
N VAL A 115 20.68 9.50 25.93
CA VAL A 115 20.95 8.68 24.72
C VAL A 115 22.24 9.11 24.02
N CYS A 116 22.55 10.41 24.00
CA CYS A 116 23.81 10.91 23.46
C CYS A 116 25.00 10.47 24.32
N GLN A 117 24.89 10.55 25.65
CA GLN A 117 25.93 10.10 26.57
C GLN A 117 26.25 8.61 26.38
N ARG A 118 25.23 7.77 26.19
CA ARG A 118 25.40 6.33 25.92
C ARG A 118 26.09 6.03 24.60
N ALA A 119 26.03 6.95 23.63
CA ALA A 119 26.69 6.85 22.34
C ALA A 119 28.01 7.66 22.25
N ASP A 120 28.53 8.16 23.39
CA ASP A 120 29.73 9.01 23.45
C ASP A 120 29.63 10.27 22.56
N LEU A 121 28.47 10.91 22.60
CA LEU A 121 28.14 12.13 21.85
C LEU A 121 27.63 13.23 22.80
N ASN A 122 27.79 14.49 22.38
CA ASN A 122 27.23 15.64 23.09
C ASN A 122 25.87 16.04 22.49
N ALA A 123 24.86 16.22 23.32
CA ALA A 123 23.60 16.86 22.90
C ALA A 123 23.77 18.38 22.81
N VAL A 124 23.31 18.98 21.71
CA VAL A 124 23.35 20.43 21.46
C VAL A 124 21.93 20.88 21.19
N LEU A 125 21.44 21.84 21.97
CA LEU A 125 20.06 22.34 21.90
C LEU A 125 20.05 23.86 21.63
N PRO A 126 20.21 24.32 20.37
CA PRO A 126 20.35 25.73 20.05
C PRO A 126 19.11 26.60 20.33
N LEU A 127 17.94 25.97 20.51
CA LEU A 127 16.66 26.65 20.77
C LEU A 127 16.30 26.63 22.27
N TRP A 128 17.09 25.98 23.11
CA TRP A 128 16.74 25.73 24.51
C TRP A 128 16.49 27.03 25.30
N GLN A 129 15.32 27.11 25.93
CA GLN A 129 14.84 28.23 26.76
C GLN A 129 14.79 29.58 26.03
N GLN A 130 14.69 29.55 24.70
CA GLN A 130 14.49 30.75 23.90
C GLN A 130 13.01 31.11 23.86
N ASP A 131 12.72 32.40 23.67
CA ASP A 131 11.36 32.86 23.47
C ASP A 131 10.80 32.29 22.15
N ARG A 132 9.63 31.64 22.24
CA ARG A 132 8.98 30.95 21.12
C ARG A 132 8.60 31.93 19.99
N MET A 133 8.19 33.15 20.31
CA MET A 133 7.90 34.16 19.29
C MET A 133 9.18 34.68 18.63
N ALA A 134 10.25 34.92 19.40
CA ALA A 134 11.54 35.30 18.85
C ALA A 134 12.11 34.23 17.89
N ILE A 135 11.90 32.94 18.19
CA ILE A 135 12.22 31.83 17.28
C ILE A 135 11.48 31.98 15.93
N LEU A 136 10.19 32.27 15.95
CA LEU A 136 9.39 32.44 14.71
C LEU A 136 9.75 33.72 13.96
N GLU A 137 10.06 34.80 14.67
CA GLU A 137 10.56 36.04 14.08
C GLU A 137 11.87 35.80 13.32
N GLU A 138 12.80 35.05 13.91
CA GLU A 138 14.03 34.62 13.25
C GLU A 138 13.75 33.70 12.05
N TRP A 139 12.84 32.74 12.21
CA TRP A 139 12.41 31.84 11.14
C TRP A 139 11.97 32.60 9.88
N TRP A 140 11.08 33.59 10.03
CA TRP A 140 10.64 34.42 8.91
C TRP A 140 11.73 35.33 8.37
N ALA A 141 12.55 35.92 9.25
CA ALA A 141 13.66 36.78 8.85
C ALA A 141 14.71 36.03 8.02
N CYS A 142 14.89 34.73 8.27
CA CYS A 142 15.81 33.88 7.52
C CYS A 142 15.25 33.41 6.17
N GLY A 143 13.96 33.64 5.89
CA GLY A 143 13.30 33.22 4.65
C GLY A 143 13.02 31.72 4.59
N PHE A 144 12.81 31.07 5.74
CA PHE A 144 12.33 29.69 5.73
C PHE A 144 10.85 29.60 5.39
N GLU A 145 10.48 28.55 4.67
CA GLU A 145 9.09 28.22 4.35
C GLU A 145 8.72 26.87 4.95
N ALA A 146 7.64 26.85 5.73
CA ALA A 146 7.06 25.63 6.25
C ALA A 146 5.54 25.64 6.10
N ARG A 147 4.97 24.44 6.03
CA ARG A 147 3.53 24.21 5.99
C ARG A 147 3.08 23.41 7.20
N ILE A 148 1.87 23.66 7.65
CA ILE A 148 1.26 22.91 8.76
C ILE A 148 0.72 21.59 8.20
N VAL A 149 1.21 20.47 8.73
CA VAL A 149 0.97 19.11 8.18
C VAL A 149 0.33 18.17 9.18
N VAL A 150 0.36 18.52 10.46
CA VAL A 150 -0.42 17.85 11.51
C VAL A 150 -1.14 18.90 12.33
N ALA A 151 -2.38 18.63 12.71
CA ALA A 151 -3.20 19.49 13.56
C ALA A 151 -3.96 18.63 14.58
N ARG A 152 -3.82 18.91 15.87
CA ARG A 152 -4.52 18.19 16.93
C ARG A 152 -6.02 18.49 16.87
N GLU A 153 -6.82 17.43 16.84
CA GLU A 153 -8.28 17.52 16.80
C GLU A 153 -8.82 18.24 18.04
N GLY A 154 -9.77 19.15 17.83
CA GLY A 154 -10.38 19.95 18.90
C GLY A 154 -9.51 21.09 19.45
N VAL A 155 -8.24 21.19 19.04
CA VAL A 155 -7.33 22.27 19.45
C VAL A 155 -6.97 23.17 18.26
N VAL A 156 -6.56 22.56 17.14
CA VAL A 156 -6.25 23.28 15.92
C VAL A 156 -7.31 22.94 14.88
N GLU A 157 -7.90 23.97 14.30
CA GLU A 157 -8.93 23.76 13.28
C GLU A 157 -8.37 23.07 12.04
N ARG A 158 -9.13 22.10 11.50
CA ARG A 158 -8.75 21.31 10.33
C ARG A 158 -8.40 22.17 9.10
N ARG A 159 -9.03 23.33 8.92
CA ARG A 159 -8.76 24.25 7.81
C ARG A 159 -7.33 24.82 7.81
N THR A 160 -6.61 24.65 8.93
CA THR A 160 -5.23 25.11 9.06
C THR A 160 -4.23 24.20 8.34
N LEU A 161 -4.57 22.93 8.13
CA LEU A 161 -3.71 21.99 7.40
C LEU A 161 -3.41 22.47 5.98
N GLY A 162 -2.15 22.32 5.57
CA GLY A 162 -1.61 22.73 4.27
C GLY A 162 -1.24 24.22 4.16
N ARG A 163 -1.69 25.06 5.10
CA ARG A 163 -1.34 26.49 5.12
C ARG A 163 0.13 26.71 5.44
N VAL A 164 0.68 27.81 4.91
CA VAL A 164 2.03 28.27 5.21
C VAL A 164 2.08 28.80 6.64
N LEU A 165 3.14 28.49 7.37
CA LEU A 165 3.41 29.06 8.69
C LEU A 165 3.98 30.48 8.54
N ASP A 166 3.09 31.44 8.32
CA ASP A 166 3.39 32.86 8.21
C ASP A 166 2.85 33.66 9.42
N ARG A 167 3.16 34.96 9.46
CA ARG A 167 2.69 35.84 10.55
C ARG A 167 1.17 35.85 10.68
N PRO A 168 0.37 36.00 9.60
CA PRO A 168 -1.09 35.93 9.70
C PRO A 168 -1.60 34.61 10.27
N THR A 169 -1.11 33.48 9.78
CA THR A 169 -1.55 32.15 10.24
C THR A 169 -1.16 31.91 11.70
N THR A 170 0.02 32.37 12.11
CA THR A 170 0.47 32.26 13.50
C THR A 170 -0.35 33.15 14.44
N ALA A 171 -0.71 34.37 14.02
CA ALA A 171 -1.58 35.24 14.79
C ALA A 171 -2.98 34.65 14.96
N GLU A 172 -3.52 33.99 13.92
CA GLU A 172 -4.80 33.26 14.01
C GLU A 172 -4.73 32.11 15.03
N LEU A 173 -3.66 31.31 14.98
CA LEU A 173 -3.44 30.22 15.94
C LEU A 173 -3.35 30.73 17.38
N ALA A 174 -2.55 31.78 17.60
CA ALA A 174 -2.40 32.40 18.91
C ALA A 174 -3.73 32.97 19.44
N ALA A 175 -4.57 33.54 18.57
CA ALA A 175 -5.90 34.03 18.95
C ALA A 175 -6.84 32.91 19.40
N SER A 176 -6.62 31.67 18.95
CA SER A 176 -7.33 30.47 19.41
C SER A 176 -6.69 29.81 20.65
N GLY A 177 -5.68 30.43 21.25
CA GLY A 177 -4.96 29.88 22.39
C GLY A 177 -3.99 28.74 22.05
N VAL A 178 -3.71 28.54 20.76
CA VAL A 178 -2.71 27.57 20.29
C VAL A 178 -1.32 28.18 20.43
N ASP A 179 -0.37 27.41 20.96
CA ASP A 179 1.01 27.86 21.02
C ASP A 179 1.56 28.17 19.62
N ALA A 180 2.23 29.30 19.47
CA ALA A 180 2.73 29.75 18.16
C ALA A 180 3.76 28.79 17.55
N CYS A 181 4.49 28.04 18.38
CA CYS A 181 5.41 27.01 17.93
C CYS A 181 4.79 25.60 17.96
N GLY A 182 3.56 25.41 18.44
CA GLY A 182 2.97 24.07 18.59
C GLY A 182 3.79 23.15 19.50
N GLU A 183 4.55 23.70 20.46
CA GLU A 183 5.49 22.95 21.31
C GLU A 183 4.78 21.87 22.15
N ASN A 184 3.50 22.06 22.48
CA ASN A 184 2.73 21.08 23.22
C ASN A 184 2.11 20.01 22.31
N GLY A 185 2.53 19.94 21.04
CA GLY A 185 2.05 19.01 20.02
C GLY A 185 0.70 19.40 19.43
N GLU A 186 0.33 20.68 19.46
CA GLU A 186 -0.90 21.20 18.86
C GLU A 186 -0.87 21.08 17.33
N PHE A 187 0.30 21.31 16.72
CA PHE A 187 0.50 21.11 15.30
C PHE A 187 1.95 20.76 14.99
N HIS A 188 2.18 20.13 13.85
CA HIS A 188 3.52 19.89 13.30
C HIS A 188 3.63 20.47 11.91
N THR A 189 4.88 20.73 11.51
CA THR A 189 5.20 21.38 10.24
C THR A 189 6.10 20.52 9.37
N LEU A 190 6.05 20.79 8.07
CA LEU A 190 7.02 20.36 7.07
C LEU A 190 7.71 21.59 6.50
N VAL A 191 9.04 21.60 6.54
CA VAL A 191 9.86 22.63 5.88
C VAL A 191 10.03 22.29 4.41
N THR A 192 9.71 23.23 3.53
CA THR A 192 9.81 23.06 2.06
C THR A 192 10.90 23.89 1.43
N ALA A 193 11.33 24.99 2.08
CA ALA A 193 12.42 25.83 1.57
C ALA A 193 13.12 26.60 2.70
N GLY A 194 14.33 27.06 2.43
CA GLY A 194 15.09 27.96 3.30
C GLY A 194 16.60 27.88 3.06
N PRO A 195 17.40 28.65 3.81
CA PRO A 195 18.84 28.81 3.57
C PRO A 195 19.68 27.54 3.78
N LEU A 196 19.14 26.49 4.40
CA LEU A 196 19.80 25.18 4.50
C LEU A 196 19.68 24.34 3.23
N PHE A 197 18.72 24.65 2.37
CA PHE A 197 18.37 23.85 1.21
C PHE A 197 19.04 24.44 -0.05
N GLN A 198 19.61 23.58 -0.89
CA GLN A 198 20.14 23.94 -2.20
C GLN A 198 19.02 24.38 -3.17
N GLY A 199 17.79 23.93 -2.92
CA GLY A 199 16.58 24.33 -3.62
C GLY A 199 15.32 23.90 -2.88
N PRO A 200 14.15 24.47 -3.21
CA PRO A 200 12.89 24.13 -2.56
C PRO A 200 12.44 22.71 -2.93
N ILE A 201 11.82 22.03 -1.98
CA ILE A 201 11.18 20.74 -2.19
C ILE A 201 9.72 20.97 -2.53
N ARG A 202 9.29 20.41 -3.66
CA ARG A 202 7.92 20.54 -4.13
C ARG A 202 7.10 19.35 -3.64
N VAL A 203 5.98 19.65 -3.00
CA VAL A 203 5.07 18.65 -2.45
C VAL A 203 3.65 18.90 -2.94
N VAL A 204 2.94 17.81 -3.22
CA VAL A 204 1.52 17.79 -3.57
C VAL A 204 0.74 17.40 -2.32
N MET A 205 -0.33 18.15 -2.06
CA MET A 205 -1.25 17.89 -0.95
C MET A 205 -2.22 16.77 -1.34
N GLY A 206 -2.17 15.68 -0.60
CA GLY A 206 -3.10 14.55 -0.70
C GLY A 206 -4.31 14.69 0.22
N GLU A 207 -4.85 13.54 0.63
CA GLU A 207 -5.99 13.47 1.53
C GLU A 207 -5.63 13.93 2.95
N GLN A 208 -6.62 14.46 3.68
CA GLN A 208 -6.51 14.74 5.11
C GLN A 208 -7.08 13.58 5.91
N ILE A 209 -6.26 12.96 6.75
CA ILE A 209 -6.58 11.71 7.44
C ILE A 209 -6.55 11.94 8.94
N LEU A 210 -7.62 11.56 9.65
CA LEU A 210 -7.67 11.59 11.11
C LEU A 210 -7.08 10.29 11.69
N ARG A 211 -6.08 10.40 12.58
CA ARG A 211 -5.49 9.27 13.29
C ARG A 211 -5.16 9.67 14.71
N SER A 212 -5.59 8.86 15.68
CA SER A 212 -5.24 9.04 17.10
C SER A 212 -5.46 10.46 17.64
N GLY A 213 -6.57 11.13 17.24
CA GLY A 213 -6.89 12.49 17.67
C GLY A 213 -6.09 13.60 16.99
N CYS A 214 -5.36 13.30 15.91
CA CYS A 214 -4.65 14.29 15.10
C CYS A 214 -5.03 14.15 13.62
N TRP A 215 -5.31 15.28 12.97
CA TRP A 215 -5.45 15.34 11.53
C TRP A 215 -4.07 15.45 10.88
N PHE A 216 -3.81 14.59 9.90
CA PHE A 216 -2.59 14.57 9.09
C PHE A 216 -2.92 14.99 7.66
N GLN A 217 -2.11 15.86 7.10
CA GLN A 217 -2.11 16.15 5.67
C GLN A 217 -1.17 15.16 4.98
N ASP A 218 -1.71 14.28 4.13
CA ASP A 218 -0.86 13.40 3.32
C ASP A 218 -0.14 14.23 2.25
N LEU A 219 1.11 13.85 1.97
CA LEU A 219 2.05 14.61 1.14
C LEU A 219 2.82 13.65 0.24
N ALA A 220 2.88 13.99 -1.05
CA ALA A 220 3.72 13.32 -2.03
C ALA A 220 4.70 14.32 -2.65
N LEU A 221 5.84 13.86 -3.18
CA LEU A 221 6.74 14.72 -3.94
C LEU A 221 6.14 15.03 -5.31
N ASP A 222 6.28 16.29 -5.73
CA ASP A 222 5.96 16.74 -7.08
C ASP A 222 7.17 16.48 -7.99
N VAL A 223 7.37 15.22 -8.38
CA VAL A 223 8.44 14.79 -9.29
C VAL A 223 7.93 14.71 -10.73
N PRO A 224 8.43 15.56 -11.66
CA PRO A 224 8.12 15.42 -13.08
C PRO A 224 8.82 14.19 -13.69
N PRO A 225 8.24 13.58 -14.75
CA PRO A 225 8.71 12.30 -15.29
C PRO A 225 9.92 12.48 -16.21
N TRP A 226 11.14 12.26 -15.71
CA TRP A 226 12.38 12.31 -16.51
C TRP A 226 13.29 11.10 -16.22
N GLN A 227 14.06 10.65 -17.22
CA GLN A 227 14.84 9.40 -17.21
C GLN A 227 16.24 9.48 -16.57
N GLN A 228 16.74 10.66 -16.17
CA GLN A 228 18.09 10.79 -15.60
C GLN A 228 18.08 11.02 -14.09
N ALA A 229 18.64 10.04 -13.38
CA ALA A 229 19.00 10.07 -11.97
C ALA A 229 20.28 10.89 -11.74
N THR A 230 20.19 12.21 -11.91
CA THR A 230 21.18 13.14 -11.35
C THR A 230 20.45 14.36 -10.79
N GLY A 231 20.82 14.81 -9.59
CA GLY A 231 20.07 15.84 -8.86
C GLY A 231 18.83 15.24 -8.18
N MET A 232 17.64 15.81 -8.38
CA MET A 232 16.39 15.32 -7.75
C MET A 232 16.00 13.87 -8.15
N GLY A 233 16.56 13.31 -9.23
CA GLY A 233 16.33 11.93 -9.64
C GLY A 233 17.31 10.90 -9.05
N ASP A 234 18.35 11.36 -8.33
CA ASP A 234 19.43 10.50 -7.80
C ASP A 234 18.97 9.64 -6.61
N THR A 235 17.81 9.97 -6.03
CA THR A 235 17.18 9.23 -4.92
C THR A 235 16.21 8.14 -5.39
N ILE A 236 16.04 7.97 -6.71
CA ILE A 236 15.20 6.90 -7.24
C ILE A 236 16.04 5.61 -7.19
N ASP A 237 15.74 4.74 -6.23
CA ASP A 237 16.45 3.47 -6.07
C ASP A 237 16.30 2.58 -7.32
N ASP A 238 17.24 1.65 -7.52
CA ASP A 238 17.25 0.73 -8.67
C ASP A 238 15.95 -0.06 -8.79
N LEU A 239 15.24 -0.29 -7.67
CA LEU A 239 13.95 -0.97 -7.63
C LEU A 239 12.82 -0.11 -8.18
N THR A 240 12.80 1.19 -7.87
CA THR A 240 11.85 2.18 -8.35
C THR A 240 12.14 2.52 -9.81
N LEU A 241 13.41 2.68 -10.20
CA LEU A 241 13.81 2.74 -11.61
C LEU A 241 13.36 1.48 -12.36
N SER A 242 13.55 0.28 -11.79
CA SER A 242 13.08 -0.97 -12.39
C SER A 242 11.55 -1.10 -12.44
N ARG A 243 10.80 -0.43 -11.56
CA ARG A 243 9.33 -0.37 -11.59
C ARG A 243 8.84 0.66 -12.61
N MET A 244 9.52 1.81 -12.71
CA MET A 244 9.27 2.87 -13.67
C MET A 244 9.61 2.40 -15.09
N SER A 245 10.81 1.90 -15.34
CA SER A 245 11.23 1.34 -16.64
C SER A 245 10.40 0.13 -17.08
N ARG A 246 9.84 -0.66 -16.15
CA ARG A 246 8.90 -1.75 -16.49
C ARG A 246 7.46 -1.28 -16.70
N ARG A 247 7.02 -0.19 -16.05
CA ARG A 247 5.78 0.52 -16.37
C ARG A 247 5.87 1.23 -17.71
N GLU A 248 7.02 1.83 -18.01
CA GLU A 248 7.34 2.52 -19.26
C GLU A 248 7.45 1.54 -20.44
N GLY A 249 7.94 0.32 -20.19
CA GLY A 249 7.91 -0.76 -21.17
C GLY A 249 6.51 -1.33 -21.46
N ARG A 250 5.55 -1.21 -20.53
CA ARG A 250 4.17 -1.71 -20.69
C ARG A 250 3.26 -0.62 -21.28
N GLY A 251 2.61 -0.90 -22.40
CA GLY A 251 1.87 0.10 -23.18
C GLY A 251 2.74 1.02 -24.05
N GLY A 252 4.07 0.85 -24.06
CA GLY A 252 5.01 1.52 -24.96
C GLY A 252 5.23 3.01 -24.72
N VAL A 253 5.17 3.46 -23.47
CA VAL A 253 5.50 4.84 -23.09
C VAL A 253 6.89 4.85 -22.45
N GLY A 254 7.93 5.13 -23.23
CA GLY A 254 9.30 5.26 -22.74
C GLY A 254 9.52 6.57 -21.98
N ALA A 255 10.47 6.55 -21.05
CA ALA A 255 10.99 7.77 -20.46
C ALA A 255 11.81 8.60 -21.46
N LEU A 256 11.90 9.90 -21.20
CA LEU A 256 12.64 10.88 -22.00
C LEU A 256 13.95 11.26 -21.30
N GLY A 257 15.06 11.22 -22.04
CA GLY A 257 16.34 11.72 -21.54
C GLY A 257 16.34 13.26 -21.41
N SER A 258 17.23 13.84 -20.60
CA SER A 258 17.25 15.30 -20.36
C SER A 258 17.48 16.12 -21.63
N ALA A 259 18.37 15.68 -22.51
CA ALA A 259 18.63 16.35 -23.79
C ALA A 259 17.39 16.30 -24.70
N GLU A 260 16.79 15.12 -24.83
CA GLU A 260 15.57 14.90 -25.62
C GLU A 260 14.38 15.68 -25.05
N GLY A 261 14.24 15.71 -23.72
CA GLY A 261 13.22 16.48 -23.02
C GLY A 261 13.34 17.98 -23.29
N MET A 262 14.55 18.53 -23.29
CA MET A 262 14.76 19.95 -23.61
C MET A 262 14.52 20.27 -25.08
N GLU A 263 14.91 19.37 -25.99
CA GLU A 263 14.60 19.53 -27.41
C GLU A 263 13.09 19.52 -27.67
N LEU A 264 12.35 18.64 -26.99
CA LEU A 264 10.88 18.56 -27.07
C LEU A 264 10.21 19.77 -26.43
N PHE A 265 10.76 20.32 -25.34
CA PHE A 265 10.29 21.56 -24.74
C PHE A 265 10.46 22.76 -25.71
N ASP A 266 11.63 22.91 -26.30
CA ASP A 266 11.90 23.94 -27.31
C ASP A 266 10.98 23.79 -28.52
N ALA A 267 10.71 22.54 -28.93
CA ALA A 267 9.76 22.26 -29.99
C ALA A 267 8.33 22.66 -29.61
N ALA A 268 7.88 22.31 -28.39
CA ALA A 268 6.55 22.63 -27.89
C ALA A 268 6.30 24.14 -27.87
N VAL A 269 7.26 24.93 -27.36
CA VAL A 269 7.16 26.40 -27.32
C VAL A 269 6.98 27.00 -28.73
N ARG A 270 7.60 26.43 -29.76
CA ARG A 270 7.50 26.91 -31.14
C ARG A 270 6.16 26.61 -31.81
N THR A 271 5.36 25.68 -31.30
CA THR A 271 4.05 25.34 -31.89
C THR A 271 2.97 26.37 -31.57
N GLY A 272 3.13 27.14 -30.49
CA GLY A 272 2.11 28.08 -29.99
C GLY A 272 0.89 27.42 -29.32
N GLU A 273 0.89 26.10 -29.14
CA GLU A 273 -0.15 25.36 -28.43
C GLU A 273 0.02 25.49 -26.91
N ALA A 274 -1.06 25.76 -26.18
CA ALA A 274 -1.01 26.04 -24.74
C ALA A 274 -0.92 24.79 -23.85
N LEU A 275 -1.26 23.62 -24.37
CA LEU A 275 -1.36 22.36 -23.62
C LEU A 275 -0.74 21.22 -24.44
N LEU A 276 0.57 21.03 -24.30
CA LEU A 276 1.31 19.95 -24.92
C LEU A 276 1.95 19.05 -23.87
N VAL A 277 1.84 17.75 -24.09
CA VAL A 277 2.50 16.71 -23.27
C VAL A 277 3.42 15.92 -24.19
N PRO A 278 4.75 16.14 -24.14
CA PRO A 278 5.69 15.30 -24.88
C PRO A 278 5.73 13.91 -24.22
N VAL A 279 5.60 12.86 -25.04
CA VAL A 279 5.60 11.47 -24.59
C VAL A 279 6.55 10.66 -25.47
N GLY A 280 7.53 10.00 -24.86
CA GLY A 280 8.35 9.01 -25.56
C GLY A 280 7.52 7.78 -25.86
N LEU A 281 7.16 7.52 -27.12
CA LEU A 281 6.29 6.40 -27.49
C LEU A 281 7.05 5.34 -28.29
N ASP A 282 7.28 4.17 -27.69
CA ASP A 282 7.74 2.96 -28.39
C ASP A 282 6.53 2.11 -28.83
N LEU A 283 6.06 2.39 -30.04
CA LEU A 283 4.94 1.67 -30.66
C LEU A 283 5.27 0.19 -30.96
N ARG A 284 6.54 -0.22 -30.99
CA ARG A 284 6.93 -1.63 -31.17
C ARG A 284 6.77 -2.40 -29.86
N ALA A 285 7.22 -1.81 -28.75
CA ALA A 285 6.99 -2.36 -27.41
C ALA A 285 5.49 -2.47 -27.10
N ALA A 286 4.70 -1.42 -27.40
CA ALA A 286 3.25 -1.44 -27.23
C ALA A 286 2.55 -2.57 -28.02
N ARG A 287 3.04 -2.91 -29.22
CA ARG A 287 2.52 -4.01 -30.04
C ARG A 287 2.90 -5.38 -29.49
N ALA A 288 4.12 -5.52 -28.98
CA ALA A 288 4.58 -6.78 -28.38
C ALA A 288 3.80 -7.09 -27.10
N ASP A 289 3.56 -6.09 -26.25
CA ASP A 289 2.75 -6.18 -25.04
C ASP A 289 1.31 -6.61 -25.38
N ALA A 290 0.70 -5.94 -26.38
CA ALA A 290 -0.61 -6.30 -26.95
C ALA A 290 -0.71 -7.75 -27.45
N ALA A 291 0.33 -8.24 -28.14
CA ALA A 291 0.37 -9.60 -28.65
C ALA A 291 0.54 -10.65 -27.54
N SER A 292 1.13 -10.27 -26.40
CA SER A 292 1.34 -11.13 -25.24
C SER A 292 0.16 -11.15 -24.25
N GLY A 293 -0.94 -10.45 -24.56
CA GLY A 293 -2.15 -10.39 -23.73
C GLY A 293 -2.24 -9.15 -22.83
N GLY A 294 -1.27 -8.24 -22.86
CA GLY A 294 -1.38 -6.93 -22.21
C GLY A 294 -2.26 -6.00 -23.04
N GLY A 295 -3.43 -5.59 -22.55
CA GLY A 295 -4.35 -4.74 -23.32
C GLY A 295 -3.70 -3.42 -23.79
N VAL A 296 -4.12 -2.91 -24.96
CA VAL A 296 -3.68 -1.58 -25.44
C VAL A 296 -4.48 -0.47 -24.75
N PRO A 297 -3.81 0.52 -24.10
CA PRO A 297 -4.48 1.69 -23.52
C PRO A 297 -5.38 2.39 -24.54
N GLN A 298 -6.55 2.87 -24.11
CA GLN A 298 -7.58 3.42 -25.02
C GLN A 298 -7.05 4.54 -25.93
N LEU A 299 -6.18 5.40 -25.39
CA LEU A 299 -5.58 6.53 -26.13
C LEU A 299 -4.61 6.07 -27.25
N LEU A 300 -4.07 4.85 -27.17
CA LEU A 300 -3.05 4.35 -28.10
C LEU A 300 -3.61 3.39 -29.16
N ARG A 301 -4.88 3.00 -29.09
CA ARG A 301 -5.51 2.07 -30.05
C ARG A 301 -5.52 2.58 -31.49
N GLY A 302 -5.52 3.90 -31.68
CA GLY A 302 -5.40 4.51 -33.01
C GLY A 302 -3.98 4.42 -33.61
N LEU A 303 -2.96 4.29 -32.77
CA LEU A 303 -1.54 4.26 -33.15
C LEU A 303 -0.99 2.82 -33.21
N VAL A 304 -1.61 1.90 -32.47
CA VAL A 304 -1.26 0.48 -32.39
C VAL A 304 -2.29 -0.35 -33.15
N ARG A 305 -2.01 -0.67 -34.42
CA ARG A 305 -2.79 -1.65 -35.18
C ARG A 305 -2.44 -3.06 -34.72
N VAL A 306 -3.23 -3.62 -33.82
CA VAL A 306 -3.21 -5.06 -33.54
C VAL A 306 -3.86 -5.73 -34.75
N GLY A 307 -3.11 -6.60 -35.45
CA GLY A 307 -3.68 -7.39 -36.55
C GLY A 307 -4.90 -8.14 -36.04
N ARG A 308 -6.01 -8.06 -36.77
CA ARG A 308 -7.30 -8.69 -36.42
C ARG A 308 -7.12 -10.21 -36.40
N GLN A 309 -6.67 -10.76 -35.28
CA GLN A 309 -6.83 -12.17 -34.99
C GLN A 309 -8.31 -12.39 -34.66
N SER A 310 -8.96 -13.04 -35.62
CA SER A 310 -10.26 -13.71 -35.54
C SER A 310 -10.84 -13.81 -34.11
N ALA A 311 -11.93 -13.07 -33.89
CA ALA A 311 -12.82 -13.16 -32.74
C ALA A 311 -13.54 -14.53 -32.66
N ARG A 312 -12.78 -15.60 -32.41
CA ARG A 312 -13.26 -16.96 -32.17
C ARG A 312 -12.40 -17.62 -31.08
N ALA A 313 -12.36 -17.01 -29.90
CA ALA A 313 -11.82 -17.64 -28.68
C ALA A 313 -12.20 -16.91 -27.37
N ALA A 314 -12.81 -15.72 -27.42
CA ALA A 314 -13.09 -14.91 -26.22
C ALA A 314 -14.42 -15.24 -25.52
N SER A 315 -15.14 -16.28 -25.94
CA SER A 315 -16.36 -16.77 -25.28
C SER A 315 -16.17 -18.11 -24.56
N GLY A 316 -14.93 -18.50 -24.27
CA GLY A 316 -14.60 -19.80 -23.66
C GLY A 316 -13.84 -19.75 -22.33
N VAL A 317 -13.52 -18.56 -21.80
CA VAL A 317 -12.74 -18.43 -20.55
C VAL A 317 -13.64 -18.54 -19.32
N ASP A 318 -14.87 -18.01 -19.39
CA ASP A 318 -15.87 -18.03 -18.31
C ASP A 318 -16.27 -19.47 -17.92
N ASP A 319 -16.33 -20.36 -18.91
CA ASP A 319 -16.80 -21.75 -18.76
C ASP A 319 -15.65 -22.74 -18.45
N GLY A 320 -14.39 -22.30 -18.59
CA GLY A 320 -13.21 -23.17 -18.45
C GLY A 320 -12.70 -23.29 -17.01
N LEU A 321 -12.71 -22.20 -16.24
CA LEU A 321 -12.28 -22.21 -14.84
C LEU A 321 -13.36 -22.84 -13.95
N VAL A 322 -14.62 -22.47 -14.14
CA VAL A 322 -15.77 -23.01 -13.38
C VAL A 322 -15.91 -24.52 -13.59
N ARG A 323 -15.80 -25.02 -14.83
CA ARG A 323 -15.84 -26.47 -15.13
C ARG A 323 -14.65 -27.24 -14.55
N ARG A 324 -13.45 -26.62 -14.50
CA ARG A 324 -12.27 -27.22 -13.84
C ARG A 324 -12.41 -27.24 -12.33
N LEU A 325 -13.04 -26.23 -11.73
CA LEU A 325 -13.32 -26.22 -10.29
C LEU A 325 -14.39 -27.27 -9.93
N ALA A 326 -15.48 -27.37 -10.70
CA ALA A 326 -16.56 -28.34 -10.48
C ALA A 326 -16.12 -29.82 -10.53
N SER A 327 -15.00 -30.12 -11.21
CA SER A 327 -14.44 -31.48 -11.31
C SER A 327 -13.37 -31.81 -10.26
N LEU A 328 -13.08 -30.88 -9.34
CA LEU A 328 -12.06 -31.03 -8.29
C LEU A 328 -12.70 -31.11 -6.91
N ALA A 329 -12.09 -31.92 -6.02
CA ALA A 329 -12.45 -31.92 -4.60
C ALA A 329 -12.18 -30.54 -3.96
N PRO A 330 -12.89 -30.14 -2.89
CA PRO A 330 -12.82 -28.79 -2.31
C PRO A 330 -11.39 -28.30 -1.97
N ALA A 331 -10.55 -29.19 -1.43
CA ALA A 331 -9.15 -28.87 -1.12
C ALA A 331 -8.30 -28.58 -2.37
N LYS A 332 -8.62 -29.22 -3.51
CA LYS A 332 -7.93 -28.99 -4.79
C LYS A 332 -8.47 -27.76 -5.53
N GLN A 333 -9.73 -27.38 -5.30
CA GLN A 333 -10.30 -26.11 -5.79
C GLN A 333 -9.61 -24.91 -5.15
N GLU A 334 -9.45 -24.93 -3.82
CA GLU A 334 -8.76 -23.86 -3.08
C GLU A 334 -7.29 -23.71 -3.54
N ALA A 335 -6.58 -24.84 -3.74
CA ALA A 335 -5.21 -24.81 -4.25
C ALA A 335 -5.11 -24.19 -5.66
N LEU A 336 -6.04 -24.54 -6.57
CA LEU A 336 -6.09 -23.98 -7.92
C LEU A 336 -6.37 -22.46 -7.90
N LEU A 337 -7.33 -22.03 -7.09
CA LEU A 337 -7.66 -20.61 -6.94
C LEU A 337 -6.52 -19.83 -6.29
N LEU A 338 -5.82 -20.42 -5.33
CA LEU A 338 -4.63 -19.82 -4.74
C LEU A 338 -3.53 -19.60 -5.78
N ASP A 339 -3.31 -20.55 -6.69
CA ASP A 339 -2.35 -20.38 -7.79
C ASP A 339 -2.77 -19.24 -8.74
N VAL A 340 -4.06 -19.13 -9.06
CA VAL A 340 -4.60 -18.01 -9.85
C VAL A 340 -4.36 -16.68 -9.15
N VAL A 341 -4.69 -16.57 -7.85
CA VAL A 341 -4.47 -15.34 -7.08
C VAL A 341 -2.99 -15.00 -7.02
N ARG A 342 -2.11 -15.95 -6.68
CA ARG A 342 -0.66 -15.73 -6.62
C ARG A 342 -0.07 -15.34 -7.97
N ALA A 343 -0.58 -15.88 -9.08
CA ALA A 343 -0.18 -15.48 -10.41
C ALA A 343 -0.56 -14.02 -10.69
N GLN A 344 -1.80 -13.62 -10.40
CA GLN A 344 -2.23 -12.23 -10.61
C GLN A 344 -1.45 -11.25 -9.71
N VAL A 345 -1.20 -11.64 -8.46
CA VAL A 345 -0.40 -10.87 -7.50
C VAL A 345 1.04 -10.71 -7.96
N ALA A 346 1.65 -11.78 -8.47
CA ALA A 346 3.00 -11.72 -9.04
C ALA A 346 3.08 -10.73 -10.21
N VAL A 347 2.04 -10.68 -11.06
CA VAL A 347 1.99 -9.74 -12.19
C VAL A 347 1.80 -8.29 -11.71
N VAL A 348 1.02 -8.05 -10.66
CA VAL A 348 0.81 -6.72 -10.07
C VAL A 348 2.09 -6.21 -9.38
N LEU A 349 2.75 -7.06 -8.59
CA LEU A 349 3.95 -6.70 -7.83
C LEU A 349 5.26 -6.82 -8.65
N GLY A 350 5.20 -7.33 -9.88
CA GLY A 350 6.35 -7.44 -10.76
C GLY A 350 7.32 -8.58 -10.41
N HIS A 351 6.83 -9.63 -9.74
CA HIS A 351 7.59 -10.83 -9.45
C HIS A 351 7.71 -11.74 -10.68
N ALA A 352 8.79 -12.53 -10.76
CA ALA A 352 9.07 -13.43 -11.88
C ALA A 352 8.07 -14.61 -12.00
N GLY A 353 7.25 -14.86 -10.98
CA GLY A 353 6.21 -15.89 -11.02
C GLY A 353 5.46 -16.06 -9.69
N ALA A 354 4.38 -16.84 -9.71
CA ALA A 354 3.48 -17.06 -8.57
C ALA A 354 4.19 -17.63 -7.32
N ALA A 355 5.27 -18.41 -7.50
CA ALA A 355 6.04 -19.01 -6.41
C ALA A 355 6.74 -17.99 -5.51
N ALA A 356 7.06 -16.80 -6.04
CA ALA A 356 7.69 -15.71 -5.27
C ALA A 356 6.72 -15.00 -4.33
N VAL A 357 5.41 -15.19 -4.50
CA VAL A 357 4.37 -14.62 -3.64
C VAL A 357 4.06 -15.60 -2.52
N ARG A 358 4.22 -15.20 -1.26
CA ARG A 358 3.81 -16.02 -0.12
C ARG A 358 2.29 -16.09 0.00
N ALA A 359 1.74 -17.28 0.26
CA ALA A 359 0.29 -17.49 0.33
C ALA A 359 -0.37 -16.86 1.56
N ASP A 360 0.39 -16.73 2.66
CA ASP A 360 -0.04 -16.27 3.98
C ASP A 360 0.38 -14.82 4.28
N ALA A 361 1.20 -14.21 3.44
CA ALA A 361 1.64 -12.83 3.63
C ALA A 361 0.48 -11.87 3.40
N ALA A 362 0.35 -10.87 4.27
CA ALA A 362 -0.62 -9.82 4.07
C ALA A 362 -0.27 -9.01 2.80
N PHE A 363 -1.28 -8.67 2.00
CA PHE A 363 -1.11 -7.87 0.81
C PHE A 363 -0.43 -6.53 1.12
N LYS A 364 -0.76 -5.93 2.27
CA LYS A 364 -0.15 -4.69 2.77
C LYS A 364 1.37 -4.83 2.96
N ASP A 365 1.82 -5.93 3.56
CA ASP A 365 3.24 -6.21 3.80
C ASP A 365 3.97 -6.57 2.50
N ALA A 366 3.24 -7.11 1.51
CA ALA A 366 3.74 -7.39 0.17
C ALA A 366 3.80 -6.15 -0.75
N GLY A 367 3.40 -4.97 -0.26
CA GLY A 367 3.48 -3.71 -1.01
C GLY A 367 2.23 -3.36 -1.83
N PHE A 368 1.05 -3.87 -1.45
CA PHE A 368 -0.22 -3.38 -2.01
C PHE A 368 -0.63 -2.03 -1.42
N ASP A 369 -1.01 -1.13 -2.32
CA ASP A 369 -1.60 0.19 -2.09
C ASP A 369 -3.00 0.29 -2.74
N SER A 370 -3.64 1.46 -2.67
CA SER A 370 -4.98 1.68 -3.22
C SER A 370 -5.07 1.47 -4.74
N LEU A 371 -4.00 1.71 -5.50
CA LEU A 371 -4.00 1.59 -6.96
C LEU A 371 -3.75 0.15 -7.41
N THR A 372 -2.79 -0.52 -6.80
CA THR A 372 -2.45 -1.93 -7.03
C THR A 372 -3.57 -2.88 -6.57
N SER A 373 -4.32 -2.50 -5.53
CA SER A 373 -5.54 -3.21 -5.12
C SER A 373 -6.63 -3.16 -6.19
N VAL A 374 -6.81 -2.00 -6.84
CA VAL A 374 -7.75 -1.82 -7.95
C VAL A 374 -7.30 -2.60 -9.19
N GLU A 375 -5.99 -2.63 -9.47
CA GLU A 375 -5.43 -3.41 -10.58
C GLU A 375 -5.61 -4.92 -10.38
N LEU A 376 -5.31 -5.44 -9.18
CA LEU A 376 -5.54 -6.84 -8.83
C LEU A 376 -7.02 -7.22 -8.96
N ARG A 377 -7.93 -6.39 -8.44
CA ARG A 377 -9.37 -6.60 -8.58
C ARG A 377 -9.79 -6.70 -10.05
N ASN A 378 -9.32 -5.79 -10.90
CA ASN A 378 -9.67 -5.79 -12.32
C ASN A 378 -9.18 -7.06 -13.03
N ARG A 379 -7.97 -7.52 -12.71
CA ARG A 379 -7.41 -8.76 -13.24
C ARG A 379 -8.13 -10.00 -12.75
N LEU A 380 -8.48 -10.05 -11.46
CA LEU A 380 -9.25 -11.16 -10.91
C LEU A 380 -10.64 -11.23 -11.54
N ARG A 381 -11.32 -10.08 -11.70
CA ARG A 381 -12.59 -10.02 -12.44
C ARG A 381 -12.47 -10.57 -13.86
N GLU A 382 -11.39 -10.26 -14.56
CA GLU A 382 -11.16 -10.77 -15.92
C GLU A 382 -10.86 -12.28 -15.93
N ALA A 383 -10.19 -12.79 -14.89
CA ALA A 383 -9.84 -14.20 -14.77
C ALA A 383 -10.99 -15.09 -14.24
N THR A 384 -11.89 -14.53 -13.42
CA THR A 384 -12.95 -15.30 -12.73
C THR A 384 -14.37 -14.95 -13.19
N GLY A 385 -14.57 -13.87 -13.94
CA GLY A 385 -15.90 -13.39 -14.35
C GLY A 385 -16.72 -12.73 -13.22
N LEU A 386 -16.23 -12.76 -11.98
CA LEU A 386 -16.95 -12.26 -10.80
C LEU A 386 -16.98 -10.73 -10.70
N LYS A 387 -18.09 -10.18 -10.19
CA LYS A 387 -18.19 -8.77 -9.80
C LYS A 387 -17.56 -8.56 -8.42
N LEU A 388 -16.27 -8.24 -8.40
CA LEU A 388 -15.52 -8.07 -7.16
C LEU A 388 -15.54 -6.60 -6.66
N PRO A 389 -15.76 -6.36 -5.35
CA PRO A 389 -15.76 -5.02 -4.76
C PRO A 389 -14.37 -4.38 -4.74
N ALA A 390 -14.31 -3.05 -4.58
CA ALA A 390 -13.03 -2.31 -4.50
C ALA A 390 -12.28 -2.55 -3.18
N THR A 391 -12.97 -3.01 -2.14
CA THR A 391 -12.43 -3.31 -0.81
C THR A 391 -11.87 -4.72 -0.67
N LEU A 392 -11.93 -5.55 -1.72
CA LEU A 392 -11.61 -6.98 -1.73
C LEU A 392 -10.29 -7.35 -1.02
N VAL A 393 -9.24 -6.55 -1.22
CA VAL A 393 -7.91 -6.77 -0.64
C VAL A 393 -7.85 -6.43 0.86
N PHE A 394 -8.75 -5.58 1.35
CA PHE A 394 -8.90 -5.26 2.76
C PHE A 394 -9.78 -6.29 3.49
N ASP A 395 -10.85 -6.73 2.83
CA ASP A 395 -11.77 -7.73 3.36
C ASP A 395 -11.11 -9.12 3.41
N HIS A 396 -10.18 -9.39 2.48
CA HIS A 396 -9.41 -10.63 2.40
C HIS A 396 -7.91 -10.31 2.29
N PRO A 397 -7.22 -10.09 3.44
CA PRO A 397 -5.91 -9.46 3.47
C PRO A 397 -4.75 -10.34 3.01
N THR A 398 -4.97 -11.61 2.68
CA THR A 398 -3.92 -12.53 2.21
C THR A 398 -4.34 -13.24 0.91
N PRO A 399 -3.39 -13.70 0.07
CA PRO A 399 -3.70 -14.50 -1.11
C PRO A 399 -4.55 -15.73 -0.80
N GLN A 400 -4.31 -16.38 0.35
CA GLN A 400 -5.09 -17.53 0.80
C GLN A 400 -6.52 -17.16 1.22
N ALA A 401 -6.70 -16.06 1.97
CA ALA A 401 -8.04 -15.59 2.33
C ALA A 401 -8.85 -15.21 1.08
N LEU A 402 -8.20 -14.57 0.12
CA LEU A 402 -8.83 -14.17 -1.14
C LEU A 402 -9.19 -15.37 -2.02
N ALA A 403 -8.34 -16.40 -2.08
CA ALA A 403 -8.64 -17.63 -2.81
C ALA A 403 -9.86 -18.38 -2.24
N ARG A 404 -10.04 -18.38 -0.90
CA ARG A 404 -11.23 -18.95 -0.26
C ARG A 404 -12.48 -18.17 -0.60
N HIS A 405 -12.43 -16.83 -0.50
CA HIS A 405 -13.57 -15.99 -0.86
C HIS A 405 -13.97 -16.19 -2.33
N LEU A 406 -13.00 -16.25 -3.26
CA LEU A 406 -13.29 -16.53 -4.67
C LEU A 406 -13.90 -17.92 -4.88
N ARG A 407 -13.53 -18.92 -4.08
CA ARG A 407 -14.16 -20.24 -4.12
C ARG A 407 -15.63 -20.14 -3.72
N ASP A 408 -15.90 -19.45 -2.62
CA ASP A 408 -17.25 -19.32 -2.08
C ASP A 408 -18.17 -18.52 -3.03
N GLU A 409 -17.64 -17.49 -3.70
CA GLU A 409 -18.36 -16.71 -4.73
C GLU A 409 -18.55 -17.46 -6.06
N LEU A 410 -17.60 -18.30 -6.47
CA LEU A 410 -17.73 -19.14 -7.67
C LEU A 410 -18.57 -20.40 -7.41
N ALA A 411 -18.73 -20.77 -6.14
CA ALA A 411 -19.53 -21.90 -5.67
C ALA A 411 -20.87 -21.42 -5.09
N VAL A 412 -21.49 -20.38 -5.66
CA VAL A 412 -22.93 -20.10 -5.48
C VAL A 412 -23.75 -21.12 -6.27
N ASP A 413 -23.62 -22.35 -5.82
CA ASP A 413 -24.65 -23.29 -5.43
C ASP A 413 -23.83 -24.39 -4.75
N GLU A 414 -24.06 -24.62 -3.45
CA GLU A 414 -23.69 -25.91 -2.88
C GLU A 414 -24.46 -26.94 -3.70
N VAL A 415 -23.81 -27.46 -4.75
CA VAL A 415 -24.26 -28.65 -5.44
C VAL A 415 -24.39 -29.67 -4.33
N SER A 416 -25.64 -29.98 -3.99
CA SER A 416 -25.96 -30.96 -2.96
C SER A 416 -25.11 -32.18 -3.21
N ALA A 417 -24.64 -32.86 -2.16
CA ALA A 417 -23.92 -34.12 -2.32
C ALA A 417 -24.71 -35.08 -3.25
N THR A 418 -26.04 -34.97 -3.25
CA THR A 418 -26.97 -35.59 -4.18
C THR A 418 -26.76 -35.15 -5.64
N ASP A 419 -26.67 -33.86 -5.93
CA ASP A 419 -26.47 -33.33 -7.29
C ASP A 419 -25.08 -33.65 -7.85
N SER A 420 -24.06 -33.73 -7.00
CA SER A 420 -22.71 -34.16 -7.40
C SER A 420 -22.69 -35.64 -7.79
N VAL A 421 -23.40 -36.48 -7.04
CA VAL A 421 -23.59 -37.90 -7.38
C VAL A 421 -24.41 -38.06 -8.67
N LEU A 422 -25.49 -37.29 -8.83
CA LEU A 422 -26.33 -37.30 -10.05
C LEU A 422 -25.60 -36.78 -11.30
N ALA A 423 -24.75 -35.76 -11.17
CA ALA A 423 -23.90 -35.29 -12.26
C ALA A 423 -22.84 -36.32 -12.67
N GLY A 424 -22.25 -37.02 -11.69
CA GLY A 424 -21.34 -38.14 -11.94
C GLY A 424 -22.01 -39.31 -12.68
N LEU A 425 -23.28 -39.61 -12.37
CA LEU A 425 -24.08 -40.62 -13.06
C LEU A 425 -24.44 -40.19 -14.49
N THR A 426 -24.81 -38.92 -14.71
CA THR A 426 -25.06 -38.37 -16.06
C THR A 426 -23.83 -38.48 -16.97
N GLY A 427 -22.62 -38.22 -16.43
CA GLY A 427 -21.37 -38.41 -17.17
C GLY A 427 -21.05 -39.87 -17.50
N LEU A 428 -21.60 -40.81 -16.73
CA LEU A 428 -21.43 -42.24 -16.92
C LEU A 428 -22.25 -42.76 -18.11
N ASP A 429 -23.42 -42.19 -18.40
CA ASP A 429 -24.25 -42.56 -19.55
C ASP A 429 -23.49 -42.40 -20.87
N ALA A 430 -22.82 -41.26 -21.06
CA ALA A 430 -22.02 -41.00 -22.26
C ALA A 430 -20.82 -41.96 -22.40
N ALA A 431 -20.22 -42.38 -21.28
CA ALA A 431 -19.11 -43.34 -21.26
C ALA A 431 -19.59 -44.79 -21.52
N ILE A 432 -20.79 -45.14 -21.06
CA ILE A 432 -21.44 -46.43 -21.30
C ILE A 432 -21.83 -46.55 -22.78
N GLU A 433 -22.39 -45.50 -23.37
CA GLU A 433 -22.71 -45.46 -24.81
C GLU A 433 -21.46 -45.62 -25.67
N ALA A 434 -20.35 -44.94 -25.32
CA ALA A 434 -19.08 -45.03 -26.04
C ALA A 434 -18.42 -46.42 -25.95
N THR A 435 -18.73 -47.22 -24.92
CA THR A 435 -18.16 -48.56 -24.68
C THR A 435 -19.15 -49.70 -25.00
N ALA A 436 -20.37 -49.39 -25.44
CA ALA A 436 -21.46 -50.34 -25.67
C ALA A 436 -21.16 -51.45 -26.70
N ALA A 437 -20.18 -51.24 -27.59
CA ALA A 437 -19.78 -52.21 -28.60
C ALA A 437 -18.93 -53.38 -28.05
N ASP A 438 -18.37 -53.29 -26.84
CA ASP A 438 -17.54 -54.33 -26.22
C ASP A 438 -18.34 -55.12 -25.17
N ALA A 439 -18.58 -56.41 -25.43
CA ALA A 439 -19.33 -57.28 -24.52
C ALA A 439 -18.63 -57.50 -23.16
N ALA A 440 -17.30 -57.61 -23.14
CA ALA A 440 -16.55 -57.82 -21.91
C ALA A 440 -16.50 -56.54 -21.05
N ALA A 441 -16.44 -55.37 -21.71
CA ALA A 441 -16.55 -54.07 -21.03
C ALA A 441 -17.96 -53.90 -20.42
N ARG A 442 -19.03 -54.24 -21.15
CA ARG A 442 -20.40 -54.19 -20.64
C ARG A 442 -20.60 -55.04 -19.40
N ASP A 443 -20.07 -56.26 -19.37
CA ASP A 443 -20.23 -57.15 -18.20
C ASP A 443 -19.50 -56.60 -16.96
N ARG A 444 -18.30 -56.04 -17.13
CA ARG A 444 -17.52 -55.42 -16.03
C ARG A 444 -18.19 -54.15 -15.50
N ILE A 445 -18.70 -53.30 -16.39
CA ILE A 445 -19.44 -52.08 -16.02
C ILE A 445 -20.73 -52.46 -15.28
N THR A 446 -21.49 -53.43 -15.79
CA THR A 446 -22.73 -53.91 -15.15
C THR A 446 -22.48 -54.47 -13.76
N ALA A 447 -21.42 -55.26 -13.56
CA ALA A 447 -21.05 -55.78 -12.25
C ALA A 447 -20.74 -54.64 -11.27
N ARG A 448 -19.97 -53.64 -11.70
CA ARG A 448 -19.61 -52.50 -10.86
C ARG A 448 -20.80 -51.61 -10.49
N LEU A 449 -21.74 -51.41 -11.41
CA LEU A 449 -22.98 -50.67 -11.15
C LEU A 449 -23.85 -51.36 -10.10
N ARG A 450 -23.94 -52.70 -10.15
CA ARG A 450 -24.66 -53.48 -9.13
C ARG A 450 -24.01 -53.40 -7.76
N GLU A 451 -22.68 -53.40 -7.68
CA GLU A 451 -21.96 -53.20 -6.41
C GLU A 451 -22.23 -51.81 -5.81
N LEU A 452 -22.24 -50.77 -6.65
CA LEU A 452 -22.53 -49.41 -6.21
C LEU A 452 -23.98 -49.24 -5.75
N LEU A 453 -24.93 -49.88 -6.45
CA LEU A 453 -26.34 -49.91 -6.05
C LEU A 453 -26.50 -50.60 -4.69
N ALA A 454 -25.90 -51.78 -4.51
CA ALA A 454 -25.97 -52.50 -3.24
C ALA A 454 -25.35 -51.70 -2.08
N ALA A 455 -24.24 -51.02 -2.32
CA ALA A 455 -23.61 -50.14 -1.33
C ALA A 455 -24.51 -48.97 -0.94
N ALA A 456 -25.22 -48.37 -1.90
CA ALA A 456 -26.15 -47.28 -1.65
C ALA A 456 -27.39 -47.74 -0.85
N GLU A 457 -27.96 -48.90 -1.18
CA GLU A 457 -29.09 -49.51 -0.47
C GLU A 457 -28.73 -49.85 1.00
N THR A 458 -27.51 -50.33 1.24
CA THR A 458 -27.02 -50.59 2.61
C THR A 458 -26.75 -49.32 3.40
N ALA A 459 -26.41 -48.20 2.76
CA ALA A 459 -26.15 -46.93 3.43
C ALA A 459 -27.44 -46.21 3.86
N GLY A 460 -28.57 -46.47 3.20
CA GLY A 460 -29.90 -45.91 3.54
C GLY A 460 -30.70 -46.75 4.54
N SER A 461 -30.24 -47.95 4.89
CA SER A 461 -30.91 -48.85 5.83
C SER A 461 -30.34 -48.66 7.24
N ASP A 462 -30.95 -47.77 8.03
CA ASP A 462 -30.59 -47.60 9.45
C ASP A 462 -30.93 -48.90 10.23
N PRO A 463 -30.00 -49.53 10.96
CA PRO A 463 -30.28 -50.77 11.69
C PRO A 463 -30.97 -50.43 13.01
N GLY A 464 -32.23 -49.99 12.95
CA GLY A 464 -32.84 -49.37 14.12
C GLY A 464 -34.35 -49.20 14.17
N THR A 465 -35.17 -49.80 13.31
CA THR A 465 -36.63 -49.75 13.53
C THR A 465 -37.36 -50.95 12.92
N SER A 466 -37.42 -52.03 13.69
CA SER A 466 -38.43 -53.07 13.50
C SER A 466 -39.61 -52.79 14.44
N GLY A 467 -40.78 -52.51 13.86
CA GLY A 467 -42.09 -52.77 14.46
C GLY A 467 -42.95 -51.55 14.80
N SER A 468 -43.82 -51.15 13.86
CA SER A 468 -45.28 -51.36 13.98
C SER A 468 -46.00 -50.62 12.85
N ASP A 469 -46.84 -51.37 12.12
CA ASP A 469 -47.86 -50.86 11.20
C ASP A 469 -48.63 -49.67 11.80
N THR A 470 -48.91 -48.60 11.07
CA THR A 470 -50.15 -48.41 10.28
C THR A 470 -50.14 -47.03 9.61
N ASP A 471 -50.64 -46.98 8.37
CA ASP A 471 -51.22 -45.84 7.65
C ASP A 471 -51.65 -44.63 8.49
N SER A 472 -51.22 -43.43 8.09
CA SER A 472 -52.10 -42.29 7.77
C SER A 472 -51.28 -41.04 7.43
N ASP A 473 -51.10 -40.78 6.13
CA ASP A 473 -51.15 -39.41 5.59
C ASP A 473 -52.52 -38.81 5.98
N GLU A 474 -52.54 -37.52 6.31
CA GLU A 474 -53.69 -36.64 6.69
C GLU A 474 -53.71 -36.24 8.18
N ASP A 475 -53.08 -35.11 8.53
CA ASP A 475 -53.63 -34.08 9.46
C ASP A 475 -52.59 -32.98 9.78
N LEU A 476 -52.29 -32.12 8.81
CA LEU A 476 -51.61 -30.82 9.07
C LEU A 476 -52.47 -29.61 8.69
N ASP A 477 -53.74 -29.83 8.32
CA ASP A 477 -54.69 -28.76 7.96
C ASP A 477 -55.65 -28.37 9.11
N THR A 478 -55.40 -28.80 10.35
CA THR A 478 -56.34 -28.63 11.48
C THR A 478 -55.72 -28.13 12.79
N ALA A 479 -54.51 -27.58 12.78
CA ALA A 479 -53.96 -26.90 13.96
C ALA A 479 -54.63 -25.53 14.15
N SER A 480 -55.15 -25.25 15.36
CA SER A 480 -55.91 -24.03 15.68
C SER A 480 -55.00 -22.86 16.10
N ASP A 481 -55.47 -21.63 15.88
CA ASP A 481 -54.72 -20.37 16.09
C ASP A 481 -54.17 -20.17 17.52
N GLU A 482 -54.65 -20.91 18.53
CA GLU A 482 -54.14 -20.83 19.90
C GLU A 482 -52.80 -21.57 20.12
N GLU A 483 -52.45 -22.54 19.27
CA GLU A 483 -51.14 -23.23 19.33
C GLU A 483 -50.04 -22.47 18.55
N LEU A 484 -50.44 -21.60 17.61
CA LEU A 484 -49.53 -20.80 16.79
C LEU A 484 -48.95 -19.59 17.54
N PHE A 485 -49.66 -19.05 18.55
CA PHE A 485 -49.17 -17.97 19.41
C PHE A 485 -48.29 -18.45 20.59
N ALA A 486 -48.31 -19.73 20.96
CA ALA A 486 -47.44 -20.29 22.00
C ALA A 486 -45.98 -20.51 21.55
N LEU A 487 -45.71 -20.43 20.23
CA LEU A 487 -44.37 -20.60 19.67
C LEU A 487 -43.57 -19.28 19.54
N VAL A 488 -44.25 -18.13 19.59
CA VAL A 488 -43.62 -16.80 19.42
C VAL A 488 -43.09 -16.23 20.75
N ASP A 489 -43.61 -16.67 21.91
CA ASP A 489 -43.09 -16.27 23.24
C ASP A 489 -41.82 -17.03 23.68
N ARG A 490 -41.26 -17.91 22.84
CA ARG A 490 -39.94 -18.56 23.09
C ARG A 490 -38.76 -17.86 22.41
N PHE A 491 -38.99 -16.69 21.78
CA PHE A 491 -37.93 -15.85 21.22
C PHE A 491 -38.05 -14.38 21.71
N ASN A 492 -38.04 -14.19 23.03
CA ASN A 492 -37.62 -12.94 23.66
C ASN A 492 -36.48 -13.20 24.64
#